data_AF-A0AAD9PEN0-F1
#
_entry.id   AF-A0AAD9PEN0-F1
#
_cell.length_a   1.000
_cell.length_b   1.000
_cell.length_c   1.000
_cell.angle_alpha   90.00
_cell.angle_beta   90.00
_cell.angle_gamma   90.00
#
_symmetry.space_group_name_H-M   'P 1'
#
loop_
_entity.id
_entity.type
_entity.pdbx_description
1 polymer ?
#
loop_
_entity_poly.entity_id
_entity_poly.type
_entity_poly.pdbx_seq_one_letter_code
_entity_poly.pdbx_strand_id
1 'polypeptide(L)'
;MQEKAKLLNTVSTQLGLNINRSKTKIMKTNTKNNNPITMKGEPLEETDSFTSLGSTINKNGGTEEDVKARIQKARVAFIMLRKMWSKINQN
;
A
#
# COMPACT_ATOMS: atom_id res chain seq x y z
N MET A 1 -18.11 3.30 -5.69
CA MET A 1 -16.90 4.05 -5.23
C MET A 1 -17.05 5.55 -5.36
N GLN A 2 -17.62 6.07 -6.46
CA GLN A 2 -17.81 7.52 -6.66
C GLN A 2 -18.54 8.20 -5.49
N GLU A 3 -19.67 7.64 -5.03
CA GLU A 3 -20.41 8.20 -3.89
C GLU A 3 -19.60 8.22 -2.59
N LYS A 4 -18.72 7.23 -2.36
CA LYS A 4 -17.82 7.23 -1.20
C LYS A 4 -16.78 8.35 -1.29
N ALA A 5 -16.23 8.62 -2.47
CA ALA A 5 -15.29 9.72 -2.69
C ALA A 5 -15.96 11.09 -2.52
N LYS A 6 -17.20 11.25 -3.01
CA LYS A 6 -18.01 12.45 -2.78
C LYS A 6 -18.27 12.66 -1.29
N LEU A 7 -18.73 11.61 -0.59
CA LEU A 7 -19.00 11.67 0.85
C LEU A 7 -17.75 12.04 1.65
N LEU A 8 -16.60 11.41 1.36
CA LEU A 8 -15.32 11.71 1.99
C LEU A 8 -14.96 13.20 1.84
N ASN A 9 -15.12 13.76 0.63
CA ASN A 9 -14.85 15.17 0.36
C ASN A 9 -15.82 16.10 1.11
N THR A 10 -17.12 15.77 1.12
CA THR A 10 -18.13 16.55 1.86
C THR A 10 -17.83 16.58 3.36
N VAL A 11 -17.63 15.41 3.98
CA VAL A 11 -17.36 15.30 5.43
C VAL A 11 -16.04 15.99 5.79
N SER A 12 -14.99 15.80 4.98
CA SER A 12 -13.71 16.49 5.20
C SER A 12 -13.89 18.00 5.19
N THR A 13 -14.64 18.53 4.22
CA THR A 13 -14.91 19.97 4.11
C THR A 13 -15.70 20.49 5.31
N GLN A 14 -16.72 19.74 5.79
CA GLN A 14 -17.50 20.09 6.99
C GLN A 14 -16.63 20.15 8.25
N LEU A 15 -15.57 19.34 8.33
CA LEU A 15 -14.61 19.34 9.42
C LEU A 15 -13.48 20.38 9.25
N GLY A 16 -13.53 21.22 8.21
CA GLY A 16 -12.46 22.18 7.89
C GLY A 16 -11.19 21.53 7.32
N LEU A 17 -11.25 20.26 6.91
CA LEU A 17 -10.15 19.53 6.31
C LEU A 17 -10.17 19.65 4.78
N ASN A 18 -9.00 19.83 4.17
CA ASN A 18 -8.86 19.81 2.72
C ASN A 18 -8.12 18.54 2.27
N ILE A 19 -8.78 17.73 1.42
CA ILE A 19 -8.18 16.52 0.89
C ILE A 19 -7.09 16.89 -0.12
N ASN A 20 -5.88 16.38 0.11
CA ASN A 20 -4.81 16.47 -0.87
C ASN A 20 -5.04 15.44 -1.97
N ARG A 21 -5.53 15.91 -3.12
CA ARG A 21 -5.81 15.09 -4.30
C ARG A 21 -4.57 14.32 -4.79
N SER A 22 -3.40 14.97 -4.83
CA SER A 22 -2.16 14.34 -5.32
C SER A 22 -1.69 13.16 -4.46
N LYS A 23 -2.09 13.13 -3.18
CA LYS A 23 -1.79 12.03 -2.25
C LYS A 23 -2.92 11.01 -2.15
N THR A 24 -4.06 11.27 -2.78
CA THR A 24 -5.25 10.42 -2.71
C THR A 24 -5.27 9.52 -3.94
N LYS A 25 -5.08 8.21 -3.73
CA LYS A 25 -5.15 7.20 -4.79
C LYS A 25 -6.36 6.30 -4.61
N ILE A 26 -6.87 5.77 -5.72
CA ILE A 26 -7.95 4.79 -5.75
C ILE A 26 -7.36 3.43 -6.08
N MET A 27 -7.76 2.42 -5.32
CA MET A 27 -7.43 1.02 -5.62
C MET A 27 -8.73 0.26 -5.78
N LYS A 28 -8.97 -0.29 -6.96
CA LYS A 28 -10.19 -1.04 -7.27
C LYS A 28 -9.93 -2.54 -7.09
N THR A 29 -10.68 -3.17 -6.19
CA THR A 29 -10.59 -4.61 -5.92
C THR A 29 -11.90 -5.30 -6.28
N ASN A 30 -11.82 -6.51 -6.85
CA ASN A 30 -12.97 -7.38 -7.15
C ASN A 30 -14.11 -6.70 -7.96
N THR A 31 -13.78 -5.72 -8.80
CA THR A 31 -14.77 -5.00 -9.62
C THR A 31 -14.33 -4.92 -11.07
N LYS A 32 -15.28 -5.10 -12.00
CA LYS A 32 -15.06 -4.88 -13.44
C LYS A 32 -15.29 -3.41 -13.84
N ASN A 33 -15.68 -2.55 -12.90
CA ASN A 33 -15.99 -1.16 -13.19
C ASN A 33 -14.71 -0.35 -13.40
N ASN A 34 -14.46 0.03 -14.65
CA ASN A 34 -13.31 0.83 -15.05
C ASN A 34 -13.57 2.34 -15.07
N ASN A 35 -14.76 2.79 -14.65
CA ASN A 35 -15.08 4.20 -14.64
C ASN A 35 -14.12 4.96 -13.71
N PRO A 36 -13.60 6.12 -14.14
CA PRO A 36 -12.73 6.94 -13.30
C PRO A 36 -13.53 7.45 -12.10
N ILE A 37 -12.85 7.50 -10.96
CA ILE A 37 -13.40 8.16 -9.77
C ILE A 37 -12.91 9.60 -9.78
N THR A 38 -13.84 10.55 -9.73
CA THR A 38 -13.51 11.97 -9.79
C THR A 38 -13.70 12.63 -8.43
N MET A 39 -12.82 13.59 -8.12
CA MET A 39 -12.92 14.44 -6.95
C MET A 39 -12.72 15.89 -7.40
N LYS A 40 -13.68 16.76 -7.08
CA LYS A 40 -13.72 18.17 -7.53
C LYS A 40 -13.63 18.32 -9.07
N GLY A 41 -14.23 17.38 -9.81
CA GLY A 41 -14.29 17.41 -11.27
C GLY A 41 -13.10 16.77 -11.99
N GLU A 42 -12.04 16.40 -11.27
CA GLU A 42 -10.85 15.77 -11.86
C GLU A 42 -10.70 14.31 -11.41
N PRO A 43 -10.18 13.41 -12.27
CA PRO A 43 -9.95 12.01 -11.90
C PRO A 43 -8.87 11.88 -10.81
N LEU A 44 -9.05 10.92 -9.92
CA LEU A 44 -8.04 10.46 -8.97
C LEU A 44 -7.15 9.40 -9.63
N GLU A 45 -5.88 9.35 -9.23
CA GLU A 45 -4.93 8.33 -9.70
C GLU A 45 -5.39 6.94 -9.24
N GLU A 46 -5.43 5.98 -10.17
CA GLU A 46 -5.68 4.57 -9.85
C GLU A 46 -4.34 3.85 -9.66
N THR A 47 -4.23 3.03 -8.61
CA THR A 47 -3.02 2.27 -8.30
C THR A 47 -3.33 0.84 -7.90
N ASP A 48 -2.43 -0.08 -8.25
CA ASP A 48 -2.49 -1.49 -7.87
C ASP A 48 -1.86 -1.75 -6.49
N SER A 49 -1.07 -0.81 -5.97
CA SER A 49 -0.48 -0.89 -4.63
C SER A 49 -0.26 0.49 -4.00
N PHE A 50 -0.26 0.52 -2.67
CA PHE A 50 -0.04 1.72 -1.89
C PHE A 50 0.73 1.38 -0.61
N THR A 51 1.85 2.07 -0.39
CA THR A 51 2.63 1.92 0.84
C THR A 51 2.22 3.01 1.84
N SER A 52 1.62 2.60 2.94
CA SER A 52 1.25 3.47 4.05
C SER A 52 2.00 3.03 5.31
N LEU A 53 2.71 3.96 5.96
CA LEU A 53 3.41 3.71 7.22
C LEU A 53 4.32 2.47 7.22
N GLY A 54 4.94 2.18 6.07
CA GLY A 54 5.85 1.03 5.89
C GLY A 54 5.15 -0.29 5.54
N SER A 55 3.82 -0.34 5.56
CA SER A 55 3.03 -1.49 5.10
C SER A 55 2.54 -1.24 3.68
N THR A 56 2.70 -2.24 2.81
CA THR A 56 2.22 -2.15 1.42
C THR A 56 0.89 -2.88 1.31
N ILE A 57 -0.15 -2.17 0.88
CA ILE A 57 -1.46 -2.73 0.56
C ILE A 57 -1.51 -2.87 -0.96
N ASN A 58 -1.95 -4.02 -1.47
CA ASN A 58 -2.11 -4.24 -2.90
C ASN A 58 -3.55 -4.64 -3.26
N LYS A 59 -3.89 -4.54 -4.54
CA LYS A 59 -5.24 -4.84 -5.04
C LYS A 59 -5.64 -6.31 -4.86
N ASN A 60 -4.66 -7.19 -4.78
CA ASN A 60 -4.87 -8.62 -4.65
C ASN A 60 -5.32 -8.97 -3.22
N GLY A 61 -5.16 -8.03 -2.26
CA GLY A 61 -5.50 -8.24 -0.85
C GLY A 61 -4.73 -9.40 -0.20
N GLY A 62 -3.72 -9.90 -0.89
CA GLY A 62 -2.99 -11.11 -0.54
C GLY A 62 -1.88 -10.79 0.44
N THR A 63 -1.65 -11.72 1.37
CA THR A 63 -0.45 -11.72 2.23
C THR A 63 0.78 -12.24 1.49
N GLU A 64 0.65 -12.64 0.22
CA GLU A 64 1.70 -13.32 -0.54
C GLU A 64 2.97 -12.47 -0.65
N GLU A 65 2.83 -11.20 -1.03
CA GLU A 65 3.95 -10.27 -1.14
C GLU A 65 4.60 -9.99 0.22
N ASP A 66 3.79 -9.85 1.27
CA ASP A 66 4.27 -9.65 2.64
C ASP A 66 5.01 -10.88 3.19
N VAL A 67 4.47 -12.08 2.96
CA VAL A 67 5.08 -13.36 3.32
C VAL A 67 6.40 -13.53 2.56
N LYS A 68 6.41 -13.25 1.26
CA LYS A 68 7.62 -13.31 0.43
C LYS A 68 8.68 -12.35 0.93
N ALA A 69 8.32 -11.11 1.26
CA ALA A 69 9.23 -10.11 1.81
C ALA A 69 9.80 -10.55 3.18
N ARG A 70 8.96 -11.11 4.07
CA ARG A 70 9.41 -11.63 5.38
C ARG A 70 10.36 -12.82 5.23
N ILE A 71 10.08 -13.75 4.33
CA ILE A 71 10.96 -14.89 4.04
C ILE A 71 12.31 -14.41 3.49
N GLN A 72 12.31 -13.44 2.57
CA GLN A 72 13.55 -12.88 2.03
C GLN A 72 14.40 -12.23 3.12
N LYS A 73 13.80 -11.42 4.01
CA LYS A 73 14.50 -10.83 5.15
C LYS A 73 15.09 -11.88 6.08
N ALA A 74 14.32 -12.91 6.42
CA ALA A 74 14.79 -14.01 7.26
C ALA A 74 15.97 -14.75 6.61
N ARG A 75 15.90 -15.05 5.30
CA ARG A 75 17.01 -15.68 4.56
C ARG A 75 18.29 -14.86 4.63
N VAL A 76 18.19 -13.54 4.43
CA VAL A 76 19.35 -12.63 4.55
C VAL A 76 19.94 -12.65 5.95
N ALA A 77 19.11 -12.57 6.99
CA ALA A 77 19.55 -12.64 8.38
C ALA A 77 20.26 -13.97 8.71
N PHE A 78 19.70 -15.10 8.28
CA PHE A 78 20.32 -16.42 8.47
C PHE A 78 21.66 -16.55 7.73
N ILE A 79 21.77 -16.01 6.52
CA ILE A 79 23.05 -15.98 5.78
C ILE A 79 24.10 -15.17 6.54
N MET A 80 23.71 -14.02 7.11
CA MET A 80 24.62 -13.20 7.92
C MET A 80 25.06 -13.92 9.20
N LEU A 81 24.12 -14.52 9.94
CA LEU A 81 24.42 -15.29 11.16
C LEU A 81 25.37 -16.45 10.86
N ARG A 82 25.14 -17.20 9.78
CA ARG A 82 26.02 -18.30 9.36
C ARG A 82 27.46 -17.83 9.14
N LYS A 83 27.65 -16.69 8.46
CA LYS A 83 28.98 -16.11 8.23
C LYS A 83 29.66 -15.70 9.54
N MET A 84 28.91 -15.26 10.55
CA MET A 84 29.47 -14.90 11.86
C MET A 84 29.87 -16.15 12.65
N TRP A 85 29.01 -17.17 12.72
CA TRP A 85 29.34 -18.42 13.40
C TRP A 85 30.54 -19.14 12.78
N SER A 86 30.68 -19.13 11.45
CA SER A 86 31.87 -19.71 10.81
C SER A 86 33.17 -19.01 11.20
N LYS A 87 33.12 -17.70 11.51
CA LYS A 87 34.31 -16.97 11.98
C LYS A 87 34.67 -17.27 13.43
N ILE A 88 33.67 -17.58 14.27
CA ILE A 88 33.90 -17.94 15.67
C ILE A 88 34.56 -19.32 15.78
N ASN A 89 34.17 -20.26 14.91
CA ASN A 89 34.67 -21.65 14.93
C ASN A 89 35.99 -21.86 14.15
N GLN A 90 36.68 -20.78 13.77
CA GLN A 90 37.96 -20.81 13.03
C GLN A 90 39.14 -20.27 13.86
N ASN A 91 38.93 -19.98 15.15
CA ASN A 91 39.97 -19.75 16.16
C ASN A 91 40.08 -20.97 17.07
#